data_AF-A0A7Y8K8V5-F1
#
_entry.id   AF-A0A7Y8K8V5-F1
#
_cell.length_a   1.000
_cell.length_b   1.000
_cell.length_c   1.000
_cell.angle_alpha   90.00
_cell.angle_beta   90.00
_cell.angle_gamma   90.00
#
_symmetry.space_group_name_H-M   'P 1'
#
loop_
_entity.id
_entity.type
_entity.pdbx_description
1 polymer ?
#
loop_
_entity_poly.entity_id
_entity_poly.type
_entity_poly.pdbx_seq_one_letter_code
_entity_poly.pdbx_strand_id
1 'polypeptide(L)'
;ESDLAFITRLLADVGIWYRFTRDERLNIEVVEFHDDQRHYQFNVELAYRPQSGLSSTGQDGVWNLQSSHQVVEKHVNIRSYHHRVAHAHLNGEIDQTRGATTTYGEAYHYAEPYTVMGDRY
;
A
#
# COMPACT_ATOMS: atom_id res chain seq x y z
N GLU A 1 11.85 -18.45 -3.53
CA GLU A 1 10.54 -17.82 -3.21
C GLU A 1 9.42 -18.70 -3.76
N SER A 2 8.20 -18.59 -3.22
CA SER A 2 7.01 -19.22 -3.84
C SER A 2 6.43 -18.30 -4.92
N ASP A 3 5.57 -18.83 -5.78
CA ASP A 3 4.92 -18.04 -6.84
C ASP A 3 4.15 -16.84 -6.28
N LEU A 4 3.44 -17.03 -5.16
CA LEU A 4 2.73 -15.93 -4.48
C LEU A 4 3.70 -14.88 -3.94
N ALA A 5 4.82 -15.30 -3.36
CA ALA A 5 5.82 -14.36 -2.84
C ALA A 5 6.50 -13.57 -3.97
N PHE A 6 6.77 -14.24 -5.10
CA PHE A 6 7.31 -13.61 -6.29
C PHE A 6 6.37 -12.54 -6.86
N ILE A 7 5.10 -12.89 -7.06
CA ILE A 7 4.09 -11.96 -7.58
C ILE A 7 3.88 -10.79 -6.61
N THR A 8 3.78 -11.08 -5.31
CA THR A 8 3.59 -10.03 -4.30
C THR A 8 4.76 -9.05 -4.28
N ARG A 9 5.99 -9.54 -4.39
CA ARG A 9 7.18 -8.70 -4.46
C ARG A 9 7.15 -7.81 -5.70
N LEU A 10 6.93 -8.38 -6.89
CA LEU A 10 6.89 -7.60 -8.14
C LEU A 10 5.82 -6.50 -8.10
N LEU A 11 4.64 -6.79 -7.59
CA LEU A 11 3.56 -5.81 -7.51
C LEU A 11 3.88 -4.69 -6.51
N ALA A 12 4.47 -5.04 -5.36
CA ALA A 12 4.89 -4.07 -4.37
C ALA A 12 5.99 -3.13 -4.90
N ASP A 13 6.95 -3.67 -5.67
CA ASP A 13 8.03 -2.88 -6.29
C ASP A 13 7.46 -1.78 -7.20
N VAL A 14 6.30 -2.03 -7.81
CA VAL A 14 5.65 -1.12 -8.77
C VAL A 14 4.49 -0.30 -8.18
N GLY A 15 4.20 -0.47 -6.89
CA GLY A 15 3.08 0.22 -6.21
C GLY A 15 1.69 -0.31 -6.57
N ILE A 16 1.57 -1.54 -7.09
CA ILE A 16 0.29 -2.18 -7.38
C ILE A 16 -0.14 -3.03 -6.19
N TRP A 17 -1.40 -2.90 -5.81
CA TRP A 17 -2.07 -3.78 -4.86
C TRP A 17 -3.11 -4.64 -5.59
N TYR A 18 -3.56 -5.72 -4.94
CA TYR A 18 -4.57 -6.60 -5.51
C TYR A 18 -5.57 -7.10 -4.47
N ARG A 19 -6.74 -7.52 -4.96
CA ARG A 19 -7.76 -8.21 -4.15
C ARG A 19 -8.43 -9.31 -4.95
N PHE A 20 -8.97 -10.29 -4.22
CA PHE A 20 -9.86 -11.29 -4.79
C PHE A 20 -11.31 -10.84 -4.65
N THR A 21 -12.06 -10.96 -5.74
CA THR A 21 -13.50 -10.73 -5.78
C THR A 21 -14.19 -11.90 -6.48
N ARG A 22 -15.51 -11.92 -6.44
CA ARG A 22 -16.33 -12.88 -7.19
C ARG A 22 -17.08 -12.15 -8.28
N ASP A 23 -16.95 -12.61 -9.52
CA ASP A 23 -17.81 -12.16 -10.61
C ASP A 23 -19.20 -12.81 -10.43
N GLU A 24 -20.22 -12.01 -10.13
CA GLU A 24 -21.58 -12.50 -9.87
C GLU A 24 -22.27 -13.06 -11.13
N ARG A 25 -21.87 -12.63 -12.32
CA ARG A 25 -22.46 -13.07 -13.59
C ARG A 25 -21.92 -14.43 -14.02
N LEU A 26 -20.62 -14.63 -13.87
CA LEU A 26 -19.92 -15.84 -14.29
C LEU A 26 -19.71 -16.84 -13.15
N ASN A 27 -19.91 -16.41 -11.90
CA ASN A 27 -19.69 -17.20 -10.70
C ASN A 27 -18.25 -17.74 -10.58
N ILE A 28 -17.27 -16.88 -10.85
CA ILE A 28 -15.84 -17.21 -10.77
C ILE A 28 -15.10 -16.25 -9.85
N GLU A 29 -13.97 -16.69 -9.31
CA GLU A 29 -13.03 -15.83 -8.59
C GLU A 29 -12.20 -15.02 -9.59
N VAL A 30 -12.06 -13.73 -9.32
CA VAL A 30 -11.30 -12.80 -10.13
C VAL A 30 -10.30 -12.07 -9.25
N VAL A 31 -9.07 -11.92 -9.75
CA VAL A 31 -8.06 -11.07 -9.14
C VAL A 31 -8.10 -9.71 -9.82
N GLU A 32 -8.29 -8.66 -9.04
CA GLU A 32 -8.23 -7.29 -9.52
C GLU A 32 -6.91 -6.64 -9.08
N PHE A 33 -6.21 -6.01 -10.01
CA PHE A 33 -4.98 -5.27 -9.78
C PHE A 33 -5.24 -3.77 -9.92
N HIS A 34 -4.77 -2.98 -8.96
CA HIS A 34 -5.04 -1.54 -8.88
C HIS A 34 -3.80 -0.80 -8.36
N ASP A 35 -3.65 0.46 -8.73
CA ASP A 35 -2.55 1.36 -8.30
C ASP A 35 -3.07 2.63 -7.59
N ASP A 36 -4.38 2.85 -7.58
CA ASP A 36 -5.02 4.02 -6.99
C ASP A 36 -6.08 3.63 -5.94
N GLN A 37 -6.19 4.45 -4.89
CA GLN A 37 -7.19 4.27 -3.84
C GLN A 37 -8.64 4.37 -4.34
N ARG A 38 -8.89 5.03 -5.48
CA ARG A 38 -10.22 5.18 -6.09
C ARG A 38 -10.92 3.87 -6.41
N HIS A 39 -10.17 2.77 -6.48
CA HIS A 39 -10.71 1.43 -6.72
C HIS A 39 -11.21 0.73 -5.45
N TYR A 40 -11.04 1.34 -4.28
CA TYR A 40 -11.74 0.91 -3.07
C TYR A 40 -13.24 1.24 -3.16
N GLN A 41 -14.03 0.46 -2.43
CA GLN A 41 -15.42 0.81 -2.20
C GLN A 41 -15.49 1.91 -1.15
N PHE A 42 -16.05 3.05 -1.54
CA PHE A 42 -16.30 4.18 -0.65
C PHE A 42 -17.77 4.23 -0.22
N ASN A 43 -18.04 5.05 0.79
CA ASN A 43 -19.40 5.34 1.27
C ASN A 43 -20.14 4.11 1.80
N VAL A 44 -19.41 3.19 2.43
CA VAL A 44 -20.00 2.10 3.22
C VAL A 44 -20.24 2.62 4.63
N GLU A 45 -21.49 2.60 5.08
CA GLU A 45 -21.89 2.99 6.43
C GLU A 45 -22.36 1.75 7.20
N LEU A 46 -21.73 1.50 8.35
CA LEU A 46 -22.11 0.42 9.26
C LEU A 46 -22.27 0.99 10.66
N ALA A 47 -23.36 0.64 11.33
CA ALA A 47 -23.62 1.10 12.68
C ALA A 47 -22.66 0.46 13.69
N TYR A 48 -22.10 1.26 14.60
CA TYR A 48 -21.37 0.73 15.76
C TYR A 48 -22.35 0.31 16.86
N ARG A 49 -22.27 -0.95 17.32
CA ARG A 49 -23.16 -1.51 18.33
C ARG A 49 -22.39 -2.39 19.33
N PRO A 50 -22.26 -1.96 20.60
CA PRO A 50 -21.61 -2.78 21.62
C PRO A 50 -22.45 -4.03 21.93
N GLN A 51 -21.78 -5.15 22.20
CA GLN A 51 -22.42 -6.45 22.44
C GLN A 51 -23.20 -6.52 23.77
N SER A 52 -23.10 -5.52 24.64
CA SER A 52 -23.75 -5.47 25.95
C SER A 52 -25.24 -5.06 25.92
N GLY A 53 -25.81 -4.79 24.75
CA GLY A 53 -27.20 -4.37 24.58
C GLY A 53 -28.19 -5.51 24.27
N LEU A 54 -29.46 -5.30 24.63
CA LEU A 54 -30.57 -6.19 24.25
C LEU A 54 -31.17 -5.87 22.86
N SER A 55 -30.62 -4.86 22.14
CA SER A 55 -31.16 -4.47 20.83
C SER A 55 -30.56 -5.34 19.72
N SER A 56 -31.38 -6.20 19.12
CA SER A 56 -31.11 -6.80 17.82
C SER A 56 -32.10 -6.23 16.81
N THR A 57 -31.61 -5.50 15.80
CA THR A 57 -32.45 -4.99 14.69
C THR A 57 -32.29 -5.80 13.41
N GLY A 58 -31.52 -6.91 13.44
CA GLY A 58 -31.23 -7.74 12.27
C GLY A 58 -30.42 -7.06 11.15
N GLN A 59 -29.86 -5.87 11.41
CA GLN A 59 -29.01 -5.13 10.47
C GLN A 59 -27.54 -5.37 10.80
N ASP A 60 -26.68 -5.34 9.78
CA ASP A 60 -25.24 -5.46 9.94
C ASP A 60 -24.66 -4.30 10.75
N GLY A 61 -23.63 -4.57 11.54
CA GLY A 61 -22.97 -3.58 12.38
C GLY A 61 -21.62 -4.04 12.91
N VAL A 62 -20.82 -3.08 13.37
CA VAL A 62 -19.49 -3.31 13.96
C VAL A 62 -19.59 -3.21 15.47
N TRP A 63 -18.93 -4.11 16.20
CA TRP A 63 -18.98 -4.12 17.67
C TRP A 63 -17.62 -3.98 18.34
N ASN A 64 -16.53 -4.09 17.59
CA ASN A 64 -15.17 -3.93 18.09
C ASN A 64 -14.40 -3.01 17.14
N LEU A 65 -14.03 -1.81 17.63
CA LEU A 65 -13.26 -0.84 16.88
C LEU A 65 -11.96 -0.57 17.64
N GLN A 66 -10.84 -0.79 16.97
CA GLN A 66 -9.51 -0.52 17.50
C GLN A 66 -8.74 0.36 16.53
N SER A 67 -8.02 1.34 17.07
CA SER A 67 -7.07 2.15 16.31
C SER A 67 -5.66 1.93 16.87
N SER A 68 -4.72 1.66 15.97
CA SER A 68 -3.31 1.41 16.27
C SER A 68 -2.46 2.34 15.43
N HIS A 69 -1.37 2.86 16.00
CA HIS A 69 -0.49 3.81 15.34
C HIS A 69 0.96 3.37 15.51
N GLN A 70 1.78 3.60 14.49
CA GLN A 70 3.22 3.36 14.51
C GLN A 70 3.94 4.57 13.92
N VAL A 71 5.10 4.93 14.48
CA VAL A 71 5.96 5.96 13.90
C VAL A 71 6.62 5.38 12.65
N VAL A 72 6.51 6.11 11.54
CA VAL A 72 7.14 5.78 10.26
C VAL A 72 8.19 6.82 9.90
N GLU A 73 9.12 6.41 9.04
CA GLU A 73 10.21 7.24 8.57
C GLU A 73 9.68 8.50 7.89
N LYS A 74 10.35 9.61 8.15
CA LYS A 74 10.01 10.91 7.58
C LYS A 74 10.51 11.04 6.14
N HIS A 75 11.77 10.66 5.92
CA HIS A 75 12.40 10.74 4.61
C HIS A 75 13.01 9.40 4.20
N VAL A 76 12.94 9.10 2.91
CA VAL A 76 13.63 7.96 2.31
C VAL A 76 14.59 8.48 1.26
N ASN A 77 15.87 8.15 1.43
CA ASN A 77 16.92 8.44 0.46
C ASN A 77 17.19 7.18 -0.35
N ILE A 78 17.20 7.29 -1.66
CA ILE A 78 17.55 6.20 -2.58
C ILE A 78 18.79 6.58 -3.37
N ARG A 79 19.67 5.61 -3.62
CA ARG A 79 20.83 5.79 -4.49
C ARG A 79 21.15 4.54 -5.29
N SER A 80 21.54 4.69 -6.54
CA SER A 80 22.01 3.58 -7.37
C SER A 80 23.26 3.95 -8.18
N TYR A 81 23.88 2.94 -8.81
CA TYR A 81 25.05 3.11 -9.67
C TYR A 81 24.89 2.29 -10.95
N HIS A 82 25.01 2.98 -12.10
CA HIS A 82 24.95 2.34 -13.40
C HIS A 82 26.34 2.37 -14.07
N HIS A 83 27.01 1.23 -14.14
CA HIS A 83 28.39 1.14 -14.63
C HIS A 83 28.60 1.61 -16.08
N ARG A 84 27.57 1.52 -16.94
CA ARG A 84 27.63 1.99 -18.34
C ARG A 84 27.52 3.50 -18.45
N VAL A 85 26.92 4.14 -17.45
CA VAL A 85 26.70 5.58 -17.37
C VAL A 85 27.14 6.03 -15.98
N ALA A 86 28.44 5.90 -15.68
CA ALA A 86 28.98 6.12 -14.33
C ALA A 86 28.72 7.53 -13.76
N HIS A 87 28.44 8.51 -14.63
CA HIS A 87 28.09 9.88 -14.27
C HIS A 87 26.58 10.13 -14.11
N ALA A 88 25.74 9.09 -14.23
CA ALA A 88 24.30 9.20 -14.06
C ALA A 88 23.98 9.71 -12.65
N HIS A 89 23.12 10.73 -12.57
CA HIS A 89 22.59 11.20 -11.30
C HIS A 89 21.44 10.29 -10.88
N LEU A 90 21.73 9.34 -10.00
CA LEU A 90 20.79 8.33 -9.51
C LEU A 90 20.63 8.45 -7.99
N ASN A 91 20.37 9.67 -7.52
CA ASN A 91 20.06 9.96 -6.12
C ASN A 91 18.64 10.52 -6.06
N GLY A 92 17.81 10.00 -5.18
CA GLY A 92 16.46 10.48 -4.94
C GLY A 92 16.19 10.67 -3.46
N GLU A 93 15.31 11.61 -3.15
CA GLU A 93 14.79 11.86 -1.80
C GLU A 93 13.27 11.88 -1.87
N ILE A 94 12.64 11.17 -0.94
CA ILE A 94 11.19 11.02 -0.87
C ILE A 94 10.73 11.49 0.51
N ASP A 95 9.88 12.52 0.54
CA ASP A 95 9.18 12.96 1.74
C ASP A 95 7.93 12.09 1.95
N GLN A 96 7.93 11.30 3.04
CA GLN A 96 6.85 10.41 3.42
C GLN A 96 5.88 11.03 4.44
N THR A 97 6.11 12.27 4.89
CA THR A 97 5.28 12.93 5.90
C THR A 97 3.82 12.98 5.49
N ARG A 98 3.53 13.16 4.20
CA ARG A 98 2.18 13.46 3.67
C ARG A 98 1.49 14.58 4.46
N GLY A 99 2.25 15.54 4.99
CA GLY A 99 1.77 16.64 5.84
C GLY A 99 1.63 16.33 7.34
N ALA A 100 1.96 15.12 7.79
CA ALA A 100 1.95 14.75 9.20
C ALA A 100 3.15 15.35 9.96
N THR A 101 2.91 15.80 11.19
CA THR A 101 3.94 16.40 12.06
C THR A 101 4.61 15.39 13.00
N THR A 102 4.10 14.16 13.06
CA THR A 102 4.50 13.13 14.02
C THR A 102 5.40 12.04 13.41
N THR A 103 5.77 12.15 12.13
CA THR A 103 6.73 11.22 11.48
C THR A 103 8.17 11.59 11.85
N TYR A 104 9.03 10.58 12.02
CA TYR A 104 10.42 10.79 12.46
C TYR A 104 11.34 9.73 11.85
N GLY A 105 12.60 10.10 11.63
CA GLY A 105 13.65 9.20 11.13
C GLY A 105 13.90 9.30 9.62
N GLU A 106 15.00 8.72 9.19
CA GLU A 106 15.43 8.68 7.79
C GLU A 106 15.81 7.25 7.42
N ALA A 107 15.36 6.79 6.26
CA ALA A 107 15.81 5.54 5.66
C ALA A 107 16.78 5.83 4.51
N TYR A 108 17.75 4.95 4.31
CA TYR A 108 18.69 5.00 3.20
C TYR A 108 18.76 3.66 2.49
N HIS A 109 18.47 3.67 1.19
CA HIS A 109 18.48 2.50 0.33
C HIS A 109 19.50 2.68 -0.78
N TYR A 110 20.33 1.66 -1.00
CA TYR A 110 21.37 1.67 -2.02
C TYR A 110 21.23 0.47 -2.96
N ALA A 111 21.55 0.70 -4.23
CA ALA A 111 21.54 -0.31 -5.31
C ALA A 111 20.15 -0.84 -5.67
N GLU A 112 19.12 0.02 -5.53
CA GLU A 112 17.82 -0.25 -6.13
C GLU A 112 17.95 -0.35 -7.68
N PRO A 113 17.16 -1.21 -8.35
CA PRO A 113 17.38 -1.64 -9.73
C PRO A 113 16.93 -0.61 -10.80
N TYR A 114 16.98 0.68 -10.51
CA TYR A 114 16.66 1.74 -11.48
C TYR A 114 17.93 2.27 -12.18
N THR A 115 17.79 2.64 -13.46
CA THR A 115 18.92 3.12 -14.29
C THR A 115 18.78 4.57 -14.75
N VAL A 116 17.60 5.16 -14.55
CA VAL A 116 17.27 6.57 -14.81
C VAL A 116 16.45 7.11 -13.64
N MET A 117 16.58 8.40 -13.31
CA MET A 117 15.74 9.05 -12.29
C MET A 117 14.35 9.37 -12.84
N GLY A 118 13.31 9.14 -12.02
CA GLY A 118 11.93 9.32 -12.44
C GLY A 118 11.45 8.30 -13.46
N ASP A 119 12.24 7.25 -13.71
CA ASP A 119 11.79 6.10 -14.48
C ASP A 119 10.58 5.51 -13.79
N ARG A 120 9.50 5.41 -14.54
CA ARG A 120 8.25 4.84 -14.05
C ARG A 120 8.22 3.34 -14.30
N TYR A 121 9.38 2.73 -14.60
CA TYR A 121 9.78 1.84 -15.72
C TYR A 121 10.25 2.56 -16.98
#